data_AF-A0A421DXX1-F1
#
_entry.id   AF-A0A421DXX1-F1
#
_cell.length_a   1.000
_cell.length_b   1.000
_cell.length_c   1.000
_cell.angle_alpha   90.00
_cell.angle_beta   90.00
_cell.angle_gamma   90.00
#
_symmetry.space_group_name_H-M   'P 1'
#
loop_
_entity.id
_entity.type
_entity.pdbx_description
1 polymer ?
#
loop_
_entity_poly.entity_id
_entity_poly.type
_entity_poly.pdbx_seq_one_letter_code
_entity_poly.pdbx_strand_id
1 'polypeptide(L)'
;MPRTQTPDRIKREKVEGIETKALIYHSDPEYSSRIEVEREERWEFGIDGEAVATLLSTSVVADDLLSEPEMPEWLVESLLGLGIEEIEA
;
A
#
# COMPACT_ATOMS: atom_id res chain seq x y z
N MET A 1 -19.73 5.71 -5.58
CA MET A 1 -19.53 4.72 -6.66
C MET A 1 -18.92 3.47 -6.04
N PRO A 2 -19.27 2.25 -6.48
CA PRO A 2 -18.84 1.05 -5.76
C PRO A 2 -17.31 0.91 -5.80
N ARG A 3 -16.71 0.60 -4.65
CA ARG A 3 -15.26 0.39 -4.42
C ARG A 3 -14.77 -0.93 -5.04
N THR A 4 -15.24 -1.26 -6.24
CA THR A 4 -14.86 -2.42 -7.04
C THR A 4 -14.22 -1.91 -8.33
N GLN A 5 -13.15 -1.12 -8.21
CA GLN A 5 -12.33 -0.82 -9.36
C GLN A 5 -11.42 -2.01 -9.63
N THR A 6 -11.24 -2.32 -10.92
CA THR A 6 -10.14 -3.19 -11.33
C THR A 6 -8.87 -2.36 -11.21
N PRO A 7 -7.80 -2.87 -10.57
CA PRO A 7 -6.54 -2.15 -10.51
C PRO A 7 -6.05 -1.84 -11.92
N ASP A 8 -5.63 -0.59 -12.15
CA ASP A 8 -5.07 -0.16 -13.43
C ASP A 8 -3.78 -0.93 -13.74
N ARG A 9 -3.01 -1.23 -12.70
CA ARG A 9 -1.76 -1.98 -12.83
C ARG A 9 -1.59 -2.94 -11.67
N ILE A 10 -1.18 -4.16 -12.00
CA ILE A 10 -0.82 -5.18 -11.02
C ILE A 10 0.67 -5.49 -11.19
N LYS A 11 1.47 -5.15 -10.19
CA LYS A 11 2.88 -5.55 -10.12
C LYS A 11 2.98 -6.76 -9.20
N ARG A 12 3.64 -7.81 -9.67
CA ARG A 12 3.93 -8.99 -8.86
C ARG A 12 5.43 -9.09 -8.70
N GLU A 13 5.87 -9.22 -7.47
CA GLU A 13 7.27 -9.41 -7.15
C GLU A 13 7.43 -10.45 -6.05
N LYS A 14 8.63 -11.03 -5.97
CA LYS A 14 8.95 -12.05 -4.99
C LYS A 14 9.91 -11.46 -3.98
N VAL A 15 9.39 -11.04 -2.83
CA VAL A 15 10.17 -10.39 -1.77
C VAL A 15 10.44 -11.41 -0.69
N GLU A 16 11.71 -11.65 -0.39
CA GLU A 16 12.17 -12.69 0.55
C GLU A 16 11.61 -14.09 0.26
N GLY A 17 11.35 -14.40 -1.00
CA GLY A 17 10.80 -15.70 -1.41
C GLY A 17 9.28 -15.84 -1.30
N ILE A 18 8.57 -14.82 -0.85
CA ILE A 18 7.09 -14.78 -0.79
C ILE A 18 6.55 -13.94 -1.95
N GLU A 19 5.44 -14.38 -2.56
CA GLU A 19 4.79 -13.62 -3.63
C GLU A 19 4.05 -12.41 -3.04
N THR A 20 4.45 -11.21 -3.46
CA THR A 20 3.85 -9.94 -3.11
C THR A 20 3.19 -9.34 -4.35
N LYS A 21 1.96 -8.88 -4.22
CA LYS A 21 1.19 -8.23 -5.29
C LYS A 21 0.90 -6.79 -4.90
N ALA A 22 1.41 -5.84 -5.65
CA ALA A 22 1.01 -4.44 -5.55
C ALA A 22 -0.05 -4.15 -6.63
N LEU A 23 -1.24 -3.77 -6.20
CA LEU A 23 -2.38 -3.38 -6.99
C LEU A 23 -2.44 -1.86 -6.97
N ILE A 24 -2.25 -1.22 -8.12
CA ILE A 24 -2.16 0.24 -8.24
C ILE A 24 -3.42 0.73 -8.94
N TYR A 25 -4.07 1.70 -8.32
CA TYR A 25 -5.28 2.38 -8.77
C TYR A 25 -4.94 3.85 -9.00
N HIS A 26 -5.08 4.36 -10.21
CA HIS A 26 -4.80 5.77 -10.55
C HIS A 26 -6.05 6.64 -10.50
N SER A 27 -7.17 6.10 -10.03
CA SER A 27 -8.46 6.78 -9.93
C SER A 27 -9.06 6.55 -8.54
N ASP A 28 -8.58 7.33 -7.57
CA ASP A 28 -9.20 7.41 -6.25
C ASP A 28 -9.90 8.77 -6.09
N PRO A 29 -11.09 8.84 -5.46
CA PRO A 29 -11.79 10.10 -5.26
C PRO A 29 -11.17 10.99 -4.17
N GLU A 30 -10.39 10.41 -3.25
CA GLU A 30 -9.80 11.11 -2.11
C GLU A 30 -8.30 11.38 -2.34
N TYR A 31 -7.63 10.51 -3.11
CA TYR A 31 -6.19 10.58 -3.40
C TYR A 31 -5.89 10.65 -4.89
N SER A 32 -4.68 11.08 -5.27
CA SER A 32 -4.23 11.06 -6.66
C SER A 32 -4.11 9.63 -7.19
N SER A 33 -3.74 8.68 -6.33
CA SER A 33 -3.69 7.25 -6.63
C SER A 33 -3.84 6.46 -5.34
N ARG A 34 -4.07 5.15 -5.44
CA ARG A 34 -4.13 4.23 -4.30
C ARG A 34 -3.32 2.99 -4.63
N ILE A 35 -2.59 2.47 -3.66
CA ILE A 35 -1.80 1.25 -3.78
C ILE A 35 -2.27 0.27 -2.72
N GLU A 36 -2.70 -0.91 -3.13
CA GLU A 36 -2.94 -2.03 -2.23
C GLU A 36 -1.82 -3.06 -2.38
N VAL A 37 -1.14 -3.40 -1.30
CA VAL A 37 -0.13 -4.45 -1.27
C VAL A 37 -0.73 -5.68 -0.62
N GLU A 38 -0.84 -6.76 -1.39
CA GLU A 38 -1.35 -8.05 -0.95
C GLU A 38 -0.21 -9.08 -0.94
N ARG A 39 0.12 -9.57 0.24
CA ARG A 39 1.07 -10.68 0.49
C ARG A 39 0.34 -11.74 1.32
N GLU A 40 0.79 -12.01 2.54
CA GLU A 40 0.02 -12.73 3.58
C GLU A 40 -0.93 -11.78 4.32
N GLU A 41 -0.52 -10.51 4.35
CA GLU A 41 -1.20 -9.35 4.90
C GLU A 41 -1.59 -8.40 3.76
N ARG A 42 -2.61 -7.58 4.02
CA ARG A 42 -3.08 -6.55 3.10
C ARG A 42 -2.80 -5.17 3.69
N TRP A 43 -2.13 -4.34 2.93
CA TRP A 43 -1.89 -2.93 3.25
C TRP A 43 -2.52 -2.06 2.15
N GLU A 44 -3.21 -1.00 2.53
CA GLU A 44 -3.82 -0.03 1.62
C GLU A 44 -3.23 1.36 1.89
N PHE A 45 -2.70 1.98 0.84
CA PHE A 45 -2.06 3.29 0.88
C PHE A 45 -2.73 4.26 -0.10
N GLY A 46 -3.04 5.46 0.36
CA GLY A 46 -3.47 6.58 -0.47
C GLY A 46 -2.25 7.39 -0.87
N ILE A 47 -2.08 7.63 -2.18
CA ILE A 47 -0.97 8.40 -2.73
C ILE A 47 -1.46 9.77 -3.15
N ASP A 48 -0.90 10.83 -2.59
CA ASP A 48 -1.26 12.19 -2.96
C ASP A 48 -0.55 12.66 -4.24
N GLY A 49 -0.75 13.94 -4.61
CA GLY A 49 -0.11 14.55 -5.79
C GLY A 49 1.39 14.79 -5.64
N GLU A 50 1.93 14.66 -4.43
CA GLU A 50 3.34 14.88 -4.07
C GLU A 50 4.09 13.55 -3.86
N ALA A 51 3.48 12.43 -4.29
CA ALA A 51 4.04 11.08 -4.13
C ALA A 51 4.25 10.66 -2.66
N VAL A 52 3.43 11.18 -1.75
CA VAL A 52 3.37 10.75 -0.35
C VAL A 52 2.36 9.62 -0.21
N ALA A 53 2.79 8.50 0.37
CA ALA A 53 1.94 7.35 0.65
C ALA A 53 1.43 7.39 2.10
N THR A 54 0.15 7.67 2.28
CA THR A 54 -0.51 7.61 3.59
C THR A 54 -1.16 6.24 3.80
N LEU A 55 -0.86 5.58 4.92
CA LEU A 55 -1.51 4.33 5.31
C LEU A 55 -3.00 4.57 5.59
N LEU A 56 -3.87 3.89 4.84
CA LEU A 56 -5.33 3.98 5.02
C LEU A 56 -5.84 2.83 5.88
N SER A 57 -5.34 1.63 5.62
CA SER A 57 -5.78 0.43 6.32
C SER A 57 -4.75 -0.68 6.20
N THR A 58 -4.70 -1.56 7.20
CA THR A 58 -3.94 -2.80 7.13
C THR A 58 -4.70 -3.94 7.80
N SER A 59 -4.45 -5.16 7.33
CA SER A 59 -4.92 -6.38 8.00
C SER A 59 -4.02 -6.79 9.15
N VAL A 60 -2.86 -6.14 9.34
CA VAL A 60 -1.99 -6.38 10.49
C VAL A 60 -2.68 -5.87 11.74
N VAL A 61 -2.92 -6.78 12.67
CA VAL A 61 -3.46 -6.45 13.98
C VAL A 61 -2.29 -5.98 14.83
N ALA A 62 -2.25 -4.68 15.17
CA ALA A 62 -1.33 -4.20 16.18
C ALA A 62 -1.65 -4.92 17.51
N ASP A 63 -0.61 -5.46 18.16
CA ASP A 63 -0.75 -6.21 19.43
C ASP A 63 -1.32 -5.31 20.56
N ASP A 64 -1.21 -3.99 20.40
CA ASP A 64 -1.77 -2.98 21.28
C ASP A 64 -2.76 -2.09 20.52
N LEU A 65 -3.96 -1.90 21.08
CA LEU A 65 -5.07 -1.11 20.51
C LEU A 65 -4.73 0.38 20.31
N LEU A 66 -3.62 0.85 20.87
CA LEU A 66 -3.12 2.21 20.77
C LEU A 66 -1.85 2.34 19.90
N SER A 67 -1.33 1.25 19.36
CA SER A 67 -0.12 1.28 18.53
C SER A 67 -0.47 1.26 17.05
N GLU A 68 0.22 2.09 16.28
CA GLU A 68 0.21 2.01 14.83
C GLU A 68 0.87 0.69 14.40
N PRO A 69 0.34 0.03 13.38
CA PRO A 69 0.89 -1.22 12.87
C PRO A 69 2.29 -0.96 12.30
N GLU A 70 3.29 -1.67 12.82
CA GLU A 70 4.68 -1.51 12.37
C GLU A 70 4.81 -1.96 10.91
N MET A 71 5.15 -1.03 10.02
CA MET A 71 5.37 -1.35 8.61
C MET A 71 6.71 -2.07 8.43
N PRO A 72 6.71 -3.23 7.77
CA PRO A 72 7.96 -3.96 7.56
C PRO A 72 8.84 -3.27 6.52
N GLU A 73 10.16 -3.37 6.67
CA GLU A 73 11.14 -2.68 5.80
C GLU A 73 10.95 -3.02 4.31
N TRP A 74 10.61 -4.27 3.99
CA TRP A 74 10.38 -4.70 2.62
C TRP A 74 9.22 -3.95 1.94
N LEU A 75 8.22 -3.53 2.70
CA LEU A 75 7.06 -2.79 2.21
C LEU A 75 7.46 -1.35 1.88
N VAL A 76 8.24 -0.74 2.77
CA VAL A 76 8.85 0.58 2.57
C VAL A 76 9.69 0.58 1.29
N GLU A 77 10.61 -0.38 1.14
CA GLU A 77 11.44 -0.51 -0.06
C GLU A 77 10.60 -0.72 -1.34
N SER A 78 9.52 -1.51 -1.24
CA SER A 78 8.61 -1.74 -2.36
C SER A 78 7.90 -0.45 -2.80
N LEU A 79 7.41 0.36 -1.85
CA LEU A 79 6.76 1.64 -2.12
C LEU A 79 7.74 2.66 -2.71
N LEU A 80 8.93 2.79 -2.12
CA LEU A 80 9.99 3.64 -2.68
C LEU A 80 10.36 3.21 -4.12
N GLY A 81 10.43 1.91 -4.37
CA GLY A 81 10.67 1.35 -5.71
C GLY A 81 9.53 1.58 -6.72
N LEU A 82 8.34 1.99 -6.26
CA LEU A 82 7.23 2.42 -7.10
C LEU A 82 7.25 3.92 -7.43
N GLY A 83 8.19 4.68 -6.84
CA GLY A 83 8.33 6.12 -7.02
C GLY A 83 7.63 6.95 -5.94
N ILE A 84 7.28 6.34 -4.81
CA ILE A 84 6.84 7.06 -3.60
C ILE A 84 8.06 7.73 -2.97
N GLU A 85 7.92 9.00 -2.59
CA GLU A 85 9.01 9.79 -2.00
C GLU A 85 8.95 9.78 -0.47
N GLU A 86 7.75 9.74 0.10
CA GLU A 86 7.51 9.77 1.54
C GLU A 86 6.38 8.80 1.94
N ILE A 87 6.45 8.23 3.14
CA ILE A 87 5.44 7.29 3.65
C ILE A 87 5.01 7.74 5.04
N GLU A 88 3.72 7.98 5.22
CA GLU A 88 3.08 8.32 6.49
C GLU A 88 2.23 7.13 6.95
N ALA A 89 2.41 6.70 8.20
CA ALA A 89 1.63 5.63 8.83
C ALA A 89 0.91 6.11 10.08
#